data_AF-A0A7W1V4Y8-F1
#
_entry.id   AF-A0A7W1V4Y8-F1
#
_cell.length_a   1.000
_cell.length_b   1.000
_cell.length_c   1.000
_cell.angle_alpha   90.00
_cell.angle_beta   90.00
_cell.angle_gamma   90.00
#
_symmetry.space_group_name_H-M   'P 1'
#
loop_
_entity.id
_entity.type
_entity.pdbx_description
1 polymer ?
#
loop_
_entity_poly.entity_id
_entity_poly.type
_entity_poly.pdbx_seq_one_letter_code
_entity_poly.pdbx_strand_id
1 'polypeptide(L)' 'MRTTENLPPAVHERARRIADERRQSLSATLADLTIRGLASLGEPAKVSIDPISGLPALTLGHRVTAADVAEALDDE' A
#
# COMPACT_ATOMS: atom_id res chain seq x y z
N MET A 1 6.37 -13.66 -9.40
CA MET A 1 6.29 -13.83 -10.87
C MET A 1 6.99 -12.64 -11.52
N ARG A 2 7.68 -12.80 -12.66
CA ARG A 2 8.33 -11.69 -13.38
C ARG A 2 7.43 -11.24 -14.53
N THR A 3 7.11 -9.96 -14.57
CA THR A 3 6.24 -9.36 -15.60
C THR A 3 7.01 -8.26 -16.33
N THR A 4 6.78 -8.11 -17.63
CA THR A 4 7.37 -7.04 -18.43
C THR A 4 6.25 -6.14 -18.92
N GLU A 5 6.19 -4.93 -18.38
CA GLU A 5 5.16 -3.94 -18.69
C GLU A 5 5.79 -2.73 -19.36
N ASN A 6 5.12 -2.17 -20.37
CA ASN A 6 5.56 -0.95 -21.02
C ASN A 6 5.09 0.26 -20.23
N LEU A 7 6.04 0.98 -19.63
CA LEU A 7 5.74 2.21 -18.89
C LEU A 7 5.82 3.43 -19.81
N PRO A 8 4.85 4.36 -19.75
CA PRO A 8 5.00 5.66 -20.38
C PRO A 8 6.31 6.35 -19.91
N PRO A 9 7.03 7.08 -20.79
CA PRO A 9 8.34 7.66 -20.44
C PRO A 9 8.30 8.51 -19.16
N ALA A 10 7.27 9.35 -19.01
CA ALA A 10 7.09 10.19 -17.82
C ALA A 10 6.93 9.37 -16.51
N VAL A 11 6.24 8.23 -16.59
CA VAL A 11 6.06 7.32 -15.44
C VAL A 11 7.38 6.64 -15.09
N HIS A 12 8.11 6.16 -16.11
CA HIS A 12 9.41 5.54 -15.93
C HIS A 12 10.41 6.50 -15.28
N GLU A 13 10.51 7.74 -15.76
CA GLU A 13 11.39 8.77 -15.19
C GLU A 13 11.03 9.10 -13.74
N ARG A 14 9.74 9.21 -13.44
CA ARG A 14 9.28 9.50 -12.07
C ARG A 14 9.59 8.34 -11.13
N ALA A 15 9.32 7.11 -11.55
CA ALA A 15 9.63 5.91 -10.76
C ALA A 15 11.13 5.76 -10.52
N ARG A 16 11.97 6.05 -11.52
CA ARG A 16 13.43 6.04 -11.39
C ARG A 16 13.92 7.03 -10.34
N ARG A 17 13.41 8.26 -10.37
CA ARG A 17 13.77 9.29 -9.37
C ARG A 17 13.40 8.86 -7.94
N ILE A 18 12.21 8.28 -7.78
CA ILE A 18 11.76 7.76 -6.47
C ILE A 18 12.66 6.61 -6.00
N ALA A 19 13.06 5.72 -6.91
CA ALA A 19 13.95 4.61 -6.60
C ALA A 19 15.33 5.12 -6.14
N ASP A 20 15.88 6.13 -6.83
CA ASP A 20 17.15 6.78 -6.46
C ASP A 20 17.03 7.47 -5.08
N GLU A 21 15.96 8.24 -4.84
CA GLU A 21 15.67 8.89 -3.55
C GLU A 21 15.58 7.87 -2.39
N ARG A 22 14.96 6.70 -2.65
CA ARG A 22 14.80 5.62 -1.66
C ARG A 22 15.99 4.66 -1.58
N ARG A 23 17.01 4.83 -2.43
CA ARG A 23 18.12 3.88 -2.62
C ARG A 23 17.66 2.42 -2.83
N GLN A 24 16.61 2.25 -3.62
CA GLN A 24 16.02 0.94 -3.94
C GLN A 24 16.15 0.64 -5.44
N SER A 25 15.98 -0.63 -5.82
CA SER A 25 15.88 -0.97 -7.23
C SER A 25 14.55 -0.49 -7.81
N LEU A 26 14.56 -0.13 -9.10
CA LEU A 26 13.35 0.32 -9.80
C LEU A 26 12.22 -0.72 -9.74
N SER A 27 12.54 -2.02 -9.81
CA SER A 27 11.54 -3.08 -9.70
C SER A 27 10.92 -3.16 -8.30
N ALA A 28 11.70 -2.99 -7.23
CA ALA A 28 11.18 -2.96 -5.86
C ALA A 28 10.29 -1.74 -5.63
N THR A 29 10.72 -0.56 -6.11
CA THR A 29 9.92 0.66 -6.03
C THR A 29 8.60 0.55 -6.81
N LEU A 30 8.62 -0.02 -8.02
CA LEU A 30 7.40 -0.25 -8.80
C LEU A 30 6.46 -1.24 -8.12
N ALA A 31 6.98 -2.29 -7.51
CA ALA A 31 6.17 -3.25 -6.76
C ALA A 31 5.47 -2.56 -5.56
N ASP A 32 6.22 -1.81 -4.74
CA ASP A 32 5.66 -1.06 -3.60
C ASP A 32 4.59 -0.05 -4.03
N LEU A 33 4.88 0.77 -5.05
CA LEU A 33 3.93 1.76 -5.55
C LEU A 33 2.67 1.12 -6.15
N THR A 34 2.81 -0.02 -6.84
CA THR A 34 1.68 -0.75 -7.42
C THR A 34 0.82 -1.37 -6.33
N ILE A 35 1.42 -1.98 -5.30
CA ILE A 35 0.69 -2.53 -4.14
C ILE A 35 -0.10 -1.40 -3.45
N ARG A 36 0.54 -0.26 -3.17
CA ARG A 36 -0.13 0.90 -2.55
C ARG A 36 -1.22 1.48 -3.44
N GLY A 37 -0.98 1.60 -4.74
CA GLY A 37 -1.95 2.07 -5.72
C GLY A 37 -3.18 1.16 -5.78
N LEU A 38 -2.97 -0.16 -5.86
CA LEU A 38 -4.05 -1.13 -5.86
C LEU A 38 -4.80 -1.16 -4.51
N ALA A 39 -4.10 -1.04 -3.38
CA ALA A 39 -4.72 -0.90 -2.06
C ALA A 39 -5.56 0.39 -1.96
N SER A 40 -5.12 1.48 -2.58
CA SER A 40 -5.89 2.75 -2.65
C SER A 40 -7.09 2.70 -3.60
N LEU A 41 -7.09 1.75 -4.55
CA LEU A 41 -8.22 1.45 -5.42
C LEU A 41 -9.21 0.47 -4.76
N GLY A 42 -8.80 -0.23 -3.71
CA GLY A 42 -9.72 -0.78 -2.71
C GLY A 42 -10.46 0.36 -2.03
N GLU A 43 -11.76 0.19 -1.75
CA GLU A 43 -12.63 1.27 -1.28
C GLU A 43 -11.93 2.14 -0.22
N PRO A 44 -12.00 3.49 -0.34
CA PRO A 44 -11.36 4.38 0.61
C PRO A 44 -11.82 3.99 2.01
N ALA A 45 -10.86 3.81 2.92
CA ALA A 45 -11.14 3.31 4.25
C ALA A 45 -12.16 4.22 4.93
N LYS A 46 -13.42 3.76 4.96
CA LYS A 46 -14.54 4.56 5.42
C LYS A 46 -14.48 4.58 6.93
N VAL A 47 -14.23 5.76 7.49
CA VAL A 47 -14.38 5.98 8.93
C VAL A 47 -15.87 6.16 9.20
N SER A 48 -16.47 5.21 9.89
CA SER A 48 -17.84 5.29 10.41
C SER A 48 -17.81 5.28 11.93
N ILE A 49 -18.88 5.73 12.59
CA ILE A 49 -19.04 5.51 14.02
C ILE A 49 -19.68 4.14 14.21
N ASP A 50 -19.03 3.25 14.95
CA ASP A 50 -19.58 1.94 15.26
C ASP A 50 -20.79 2.07 16.20
N PRO A 51 -21.96 1.52 15.86
CA PRO A 51 -23.17 1.71 16.64
C PRO A 51 -23.17 0.98 17.99
N ILE A 52 -22.26 0.04 18.21
CA ILE A 52 -22.17 -0.75 19.46
C ILE A 52 -21.24 -0.09 20.46
N SER A 53 -20.06 0.32 20.01
CA SER A 53 -19.00 0.91 20.85
C SER A 53 -19.04 2.45 20.87
N GLY A 54 -19.66 3.09 19.87
CA GLY A 54 -19.66 4.54 19.71
C GLY A 54 -18.31 5.14 19.29
N LEU A 55 -17.32 4.29 18.96
CA LEU A 55 -15.99 4.72 18.56
C LEU A 55 -15.85 4.86 17.04
N PRO A 56 -14.90 5.66 16.55
CA PRO A 56 -14.52 5.64 15.14
C PRO A 56 -14.03 4.25 14.74
N ALA A 57 -14.67 3.68 13.72
CA ALA A 57 -14.36 2.38 13.13
C ALA A 57 -13.91 2.56 11.68
N LEU A 58 -12.85 1.85 11.31
CA LEU A 58 -12.21 1.93 10.00
C LEU A 58 -12.38 0.58 9.27
N THR A 59 -12.92 0.61 8.05
CA THR A 59 -12.98 -0.59 7.19
C THR A 59 -11.80 -0.58 6.22
N LEU A 60 -10.93 -1.58 6.29
CA LEU A 60 -9.67 -1.62 5.53
C LEU A 60 -9.79 -2.33 4.16
N GLY A 61 -10.96 -2.87 3.82
CA GLY A 61 -11.21 -3.51 2.51
C GLY A 61 -10.47 -4.81 2.25
N HIS A 62 -9.69 -5.31 3.21
CA HIS A 62 -9.01 -6.60 3.17
C HIS A 62 -9.09 -7.31 4.52
N ARG A 63 -8.84 -8.63 4.54
CA ARG A 63 -8.88 -9.42 5.76
C ARG A 63 -7.62 -9.16 6.59
N VAL A 64 -7.81 -8.73 7.83
CA VAL A 64 -6.74 -8.62 8.83
C VAL A 64 -6.61 -9.95 9.58
N THR A 65 -5.38 -10.43 9.73
CA THR A 65 -5.03 -11.65 10.45
C THR A 65 -4.30 -11.34 11.76
N ALA A 66 -4.22 -12.34 12.66
CA ALA A 66 -3.47 -12.18 13.90
C ALA A 66 -1.97 -11.94 13.67
N ALA A 67 -1.41 -12.42 12.55
CA ALA A 67 -0.01 -12.16 12.19
C ALA A 67 0.19 -10.69 11.82
N ASP A 68 -0.71 -10.10 11.03
CA ASP A 68 -0.65 -8.68 10.65
C ASP A 68 -0.73 -7.76 11.89
N VAL A 69 -1.51 -8.18 12.91
CA VAL A 69 -1.62 -7.46 14.19
C VAL A 69 -0.34 -7.60 15.02
N ALA A 70 0.25 -8.79 15.08
CA ALA A 70 1.49 -9.02 15.82
C ALA A 70 2.65 -8.22 15.23
N GLU A 71 2.80 -8.22 13.90
CA GLU A 71 3.82 -7.43 13.19
C GLU A 71 3.69 -5.93 13.48
N ALA A 72 2.47 -5.39 13.47
CA ALA A 72 2.24 -3.97 13.73
C ALA A 72 2.46 -3.55 15.20
N LEU A 73 2.43 -4.50 16.14
CA LEU A 73 2.66 -4.25 17.57
C LEU A 73 4.12 -4.47 17.99
N ASP A 74 4.90 -5.21 17.19
CA ASP A 74 6.32 -5.49 17.44
C ASP A 74 7.24 -4.33 17.01
N ASP A 75 6.72 -3.30 16.33
CA ASP A 75 7.42 -2.03 16.09
C ASP A 75 7.39 -1.14 17.35
N GLU A 76 8.11 -1.54 18.41
CA GLU A 76 8.62 -0.68 19.51
C GLU A 76 10.16 -0.70 19.55
#